data_AF-A0A482VLP1-F1
#
_entry.id   AF-A0A482VLP1-F1
#
_cell.length_a   1.000
_cell.length_b   1.000
_cell.length_c   1.000
_cell.angle_alpha   90.00
_cell.angle_beta   90.00
_cell.angle_gamma   90.00
#
_symmetry.space_group_name_H-M   'P 1'
#
loop_
_entity.id
_entity.type
_entity.pdbx_description
1 polymer ?
#
loop_
_entity_poly.entity_id
_entity_poly.type
_entity_poly.pdbx_seq_one_letter_code
_entity_poly.pdbx_strand_id
1 'polypeptide(L)' 'MWFIHEGAGPHTHISVRRYLNRKYPGRWIGRRARYENTPIWSARSPELNLLDFYFWEIYEKHNLCNTYYFL' A
#
# COMPACT_ATOMS: atom_id res chain seq x y z
N MET A 1 -7.73 4.88 13.48
CA MET A 1 -7.16 5.02 12.13
C MET A 1 -6.17 3.89 11.89
N TRP A 2 -6.30 3.19 10.76
CA TRP A 2 -5.36 2.17 10.30
C TRP A 2 -4.51 2.73 9.17
N PHE A 3 -3.23 2.35 9.11
CA PHE A 3 -2.31 2.74 8.03
C PHE A 3 -1.86 1.52 7.24
N ILE A 4 -1.92 1.57 5.92
CA ILE A 4 -1.55 0.46 5.03
C ILE A 4 -0.61 1.01 3.96
N HIS A 5 0.47 0.28 3.62
CA HIS A 5 1.39 0.69 2.55
C HIS A 5 2.08 -0.52 1.88
N GLU A 6 2.45 -0.40 0.59
CA GLU A 6 2.94 -1.52 -0.25
C GLU A 6 4.36 -2.04 0.09
N GLY A 7 4.99 -1.55 1.16
CA GLY A 7 6.30 -2.06 1.57
C GLY A 7 7.41 -1.89 0.52
N ALA A 8 7.29 -0.88 -0.36
CA ALA A 8 8.35 -0.46 -1.27
C ALA A 8 9.65 -0.18 -0.51
N GLY A 9 10.80 -0.36 -1.17
CA GLY A 9 12.13 -0.26 -0.56
C GLY A 9 12.30 0.91 0.43
N PRO A 10 12.01 2.16 0.00
CA PRO A 10 12.08 3.35 0.88
C PRO A 10 11.17 3.26 2.11
N HIS A 11 9.99 2.66 1.97
CA HIS A 11 9.02 2.55 3.05
C HIS A 11 9.35 1.43 4.06
N THR A 12 10.30 0.56 3.77
CA THR A 12 10.74 -0.50 4.69
C THR A 12 11.86 -0.09 5.63
N HIS A 13 12.33 1.16 5.54
CA HIS A 13 13.42 1.67 6.35
C HIS A 13 13.07 1.69 7.85
N ILE A 14 14.08 1.54 8.71
CA ILE A 14 13.89 1.45 10.17
C ILE A 14 13.26 2.74 10.73
N SER A 15 13.64 3.91 10.21
CA SER A 15 13.06 5.20 10.65
C SER A 15 11.55 5.26 10.38
N VAL A 16 11.11 4.81 9.21
CA VAL A 16 9.69 4.73 8.82
C VAL A 16 8.95 3.80 9.78
N ARG A 17 9.48 2.60 10.03
CA ARG A 17 8.88 1.64 10.97
C ARG A 17 8.76 2.19 12.39
N ARG A 18 9.80 2.88 12.88
CA ARG A 18 9.78 3.53 14.20
C ARG A 18 8.72 4.64 14.27
N TYR A 19 8.59 5.42 13.20
CA TYR A 19 7.54 6.43 13.11
C TYR A 19 6.15 5.79 13.13
N LEU A 20 5.91 4.75 12.33
CA LEU A 20 4.63 4.06 12.25
C LEU A 20 4.27 3.34 13.57
N ASN A 21 5.24 2.73 14.24
CA ASN A 21 5.01 2.14 15.57
C ASN A 21 4.59 3.18 16.62
N ARG A 22 5.11 4.42 16.54
CA ARG A 22 4.70 5.51 17.45
C ARG A 22 3.37 6.12 17.07
N LYS A 23 3.14 6.36 15.79
CA LYS A 23 1.96 7.07 15.29
C LYS A 23 0.72 6.17 15.20
N TYR A 24 0.91 4.89 14.88
CA TYR A 24 -0.12 3.89 14.66
C TYR A 24 0.19 2.57 15.41
N PRO A 25 0.35 2.60 16.74
CA PRO A 25 0.71 1.40 17.50
C PRO A 25 -0.29 0.27 17.25
N GLY A 26 0.18 -0.87 16.76
CA GLY A 26 -0.63 -2.06 16.44
C GLY A 26 -1.66 -1.85 15.33
N ARG A 27 -1.62 -0.71 14.64
CA ARG A 27 -2.64 -0.28 13.65
C ARG A 27 -2.01 0.14 12.32
N TRP A 28 -0.92 -0.52 11.94
CA TRP A 28 -0.36 -0.38 10.61
C TRP A 28 0.06 -1.72 10.02
N ILE A 29 -0.13 -1.85 8.71
CA ILE A 29 0.12 -3.07 7.94
C ILE A 29 1.09 -2.73 6.82
N GLY A 30 2.13 -3.55 6.66
CA GLY A 30 3.12 -3.37 5.60
C GLY A 30 4.32 -4.30 5.77
N ARG A 31 5.26 -4.22 4.84
CA ARG A 31 6.43 -5.10 4.83
C ARG A 31 7.31 -4.85 6.06
N ARG A 32 7.55 -5.90 6.86
CA ARG A 32 8.25 -5.88 8.16
C ARG A 32 7.47 -5.22 9.31
N ALA A 33 6.15 -5.07 9.20
CA ALA A 33 5.30 -4.95 10.38
C ALA A 33 5.49 -6.23 11.20
N ARG A 34 5.94 -6.08 12.45
CA ARG A 34 6.14 -7.20 13.39
C ARG A 34 5.17 -6.99 14.54
N TYR A 35 3.93 -7.40 14.34
CA TYR A 35 3.02 -7.67 15.44
C TYR A 35 2.61 -9.12 15.33
N GLU A 36 2.31 -9.72 16.49
CA GLU A 36 2.03 -11.16 16.69
C GLU A 36 0.93 -11.68 15.74
N ASN A 37 0.06 -10.78 15.24
CA ASN A 37 -1.09 -11.09 14.40
C ASN A 37 -1.10 -10.33 13.05
N THR A 38 0.02 -9.74 12.60
CA THR A 38 0.04 -8.99 11.32
C THR A 38 0.56 -9.85 10.17
N PRO A 39 -0.23 -10.07 9.10
CA PRO A 39 0.25 -10.74 7.90
C PRO A 39 1.45 -9.99 7.32
N ILE A 40 2.58 -10.68 7.17
CA ILE A 40 3.74 -10.13 6.48
C ILE A 40 3.37 -10.06 5.00
N TRP A 41 3.22 -8.86 4.46
CA TRP A 41 2.99 -8.68 3.02
C TRP A 41 4.21 -9.15 2.23
N SER A 42 3.96 -10.00 1.22
CA SER A 42 4.94 -10.35 0.19
C SER A 42 5.43 -9.09 -0.52
N ALA A 43 6.67 -9.15 -1.02
CA ALA A 43 7.21 -8.06 -1.81
C ALA A 43 6.42 -7.97 -3.13
N ARG A 44 5.92 -6.77 -3.46
CA ARG A 44 5.20 -6.48 -4.71
C ARG A 44 3.91 -7.31 -4.88
N SER A 45 3.01 -7.17 -3.92
CA SER A 45 1.63 -7.65 -4.04
C SER A 45 0.66 -6.49 -4.27
N PRO A 46 0.56 -5.93 -5.49
CA PRO A 46 -0.42 -4.89 -5.83
C PRO A 46 -1.86 -5.30 -5.48
N GLU A 47 -2.16 -6.61 -5.52
CA GLU A 47 -3.45 -7.17 -5.13
C GLU A 47 -3.81 -6.97 -3.65
N LEU A 48 -2.83 -6.69 -2.79
CA LEU A 48 -3.05 -6.45 -1.37
C LEU A 48 -3.16 -4.95 -1.04
N ASN A 49 -2.75 -4.07 -1.94
CA ASN A 49 -2.87 -2.64 -1.78
C ASN A 49 -4.17 -2.15 -2.43
N LEU A 50 -5.14 -1.71 -1.61
CA LEU A 50 -6.40 -1.15 -2.09
C LEU A 50 -6.19 0.02 -3.06
N LEU A 51 -5.10 0.78 -2.91
CA LEU A 51 -4.78 1.89 -3.81
C LEU A 51 -4.41 1.39 -5.21
N ASP A 52 -3.58 0.35 -5.31
CA ASP A 52 -3.12 -0.19 -6.59
C ASP A 52 -4.26 -0.99 -7.27
N PHE A 53 -4.95 -1.83 -6.51
CA PHE A 53 -6.03 -2.68 -7.02
C PHE A 53 -7.28 -1.90 -7.42
N TYR A 54 -7.74 -0.97 -6.58
CA TYR A 54 -9.03 -0.30 -6.83
C TYR A 54 -8.82 1.05 -7.48
N PHE A 55 -8.09 1.95 -6.83
CA PHE A 55 -8.03 3.35 -7.27
C PHE A 55 -7.26 3.50 -8.57
N TRP A 56 -6.04 2.96 -8.64
CA TRP A 56 -5.18 3.12 -9.80
C TRP A 56 -5.70 2.34 -11.01
N GLU A 57 -6.16 1.11 -10.83
CA GLU A 57 -6.79 0.33 -11.90
C GLU A 57 -8.01 1.04 -12.51
N ILE A 58 -8.89 1.61 -11.68
CA ILE A 58 -10.05 2.37 -12.13
C ILE A 58 -9.61 3.63 -12.86
N TYR A 59 -8.66 4.38 -12.28
CA TYR A 59 -8.14 5.60 -12.89
C TYR A 59 -7.54 5.34 -14.28
N GLU A 60 -6.68 4.32 -14.41
CA GLU A 60 -6.08 3.95 -15.69
C GLU A 60 -7.15 3.55 -16.70
N LYS A 61 -8.13 2.71 -16.31
CA LYS A 61 -9.23 2.31 -17.20
C LYS A 61 -10.07 3.50 -17.66
N HIS A 62 -10.41 4.45 -16.77
CA HIS A 62 -11.14 5.65 -17.16
C HIS A 62 -10.34 6.53 -18.12
N ASN A 63 -9.03 6.68 -17.91
CA ASN A 63 -8.18 7.46 -18.81
C ASN A 63 -8.00 6.77 -20.17
N LEU A 64 -7.81 5.46 -20.20
CA LEU A 64 -7.73 4.68 -21.44
C LEU A 64 -9.03 4.81 -22.23
N CYS A 65 -10.19 4.56 -21.61
CA CYS A 65 -11.49 4.74 -22.26
C CYS A 65 -11.67 6.16 -22.81
N ASN A 66 -11.35 7.21 -22.02
CA ASN A 66 -11.42 8.59 -22.51
C ASN A 66 -10.48 8.84 -23.70
N THR A 67 -9.28 8.26 -23.71
CA THR A 67 -8.33 8.43 -24.82
C THR A 67 -8.84 7.79 -26.12
N TYR A 68 -9.64 6.71 -26.03
CA TYR A 68 -10.27 6.06 -27.19
C TYR A 68 -11.57 6.71 -27.67
N TYR A 69 -12.18 7.64 -26.92
CA TYR A 69 -13.36 8.40 -27.36
C TYR A 69 -13.02 9.76 -27.99
N PHE A 70 -11.74 10.18 -27.97
CA PHE A 70 -11.23 11.41 -28.59
C PHE A 70 -10.26 11.16 -29.77
N LEU A 71 -10.21 9.93 -30.29
CA LEU A 71 -9.57 9.56 -31.56
C LEU A 71 -10.61 9.06 -32.56
#